data_AF-A0A512LA55-F1
#
_entry.id   AF-A0A512LA55-F1
#
_cell.length_a   1.000
_cell.length_b   1.000
_cell.length_c   1.000
_cell.angle_alpha   90.00
_cell.angle_beta   90.00
_cell.angle_gamma   90.00
#
_symmetry.space_group_name_H-M   'P 1'
#
loop_
_entity.id
_entity.type
_entity.pdbx_description
1 polymer ?
#
loop_
_entity_poly.entity_id
_entity_poly.type
_entity_poly.pdbx_seq_one_letter_code
_entity_poly.pdbx_strand_id
1 'polypeptide(L)'
;MAVIKQRRFQLDRPLSAAGANLLGEELRSMMGIQAVGLHGDTVSITYDLIQATAEQLEAKMAEVGARLGEGWAERLRRGFVHYIEECEVGSLEVDPRHRHGRPRHG
;
A
#
# COMPACT_ATOMS: atom_id res chain seq x y z
N MET A 1 15.02 -5.16 11.89
CA MET A 1 13.75 -5.88 11.65
C MET A 1 12.80 -4.87 11.06
N ALA A 2 12.37 -5.09 9.81
CA ALA A 2 11.43 -4.22 9.11
C ALA A 2 10.21 -5.07 8.77
N VAL A 3 9.00 -4.55 9.03
CA VAL A 3 7.74 -5.24 8.78
C VAL A 3 7.07 -4.55 7.61
N ILE A 4 7.36 -5.03 6.40
CA ILE A 4 6.85 -4.41 5.19
C ILE A 4 5.43 -4.91 4.92
N LYS A 5 4.48 -3.97 4.90
CA LYS A 5 3.10 -4.19 4.52
C LYS A 5 2.85 -3.56 3.16
N GLN A 6 2.10 -4.26 2.31
CA GLN A 6 1.56 -3.67 1.10
C GLN A 6 0.03 -3.65 1.20
N ARG A 7 -0.54 -2.46 0.97
CA ARG A 7 -1.98 -2.26 0.92
C ARG A 7 -2.39 -1.77 -0.45
N ARG A 8 -3.40 -2.42 -1.03
CA ARG A 8 -4.04 -1.98 -2.27
C ARG A 8 -5.51 -1.72 -2.03
N PHE A 9 -6.00 -0.61 -2.54
CA PHE A 9 -7.40 -0.22 -2.46
C PHE A 9 -7.86 0.50 -3.72
N GLN A 10 -9.15 0.42 -4.00
CA GLN A 10 -9.78 1.24 -5.03
C GLN A 10 -10.48 2.45 -4.42
N LEU A 11 -10.47 3.52 -5.20
CA LEU A 11 -11.19 4.74 -4.95
C LEU A 11 -12.55 4.67 -5.64
N ASP A 12 -13.54 5.38 -5.08
CA ASP A 12 -14.86 5.56 -5.69
C ASP A 12 -14.78 6.17 -7.10
N ARG A 13 -13.73 6.99 -7.34
CA ARG A 13 -13.49 7.68 -8.61
C ARG A 13 -11.99 7.66 -8.94
N PRO A 14 -11.62 7.75 -10.23
CA PRO A 14 -10.22 7.93 -10.60
C PRO A 14 -9.68 9.27 -10.09
N LEU A 15 -8.48 9.24 -9.52
CA LEU A 15 -7.76 10.45 -9.14
C LEU A 15 -7.24 11.12 -10.42
N SER A 16 -7.43 12.44 -10.55
CA SER A 16 -6.79 13.20 -11.64
C SER A 16 -5.27 13.07 -11.57
N ALA A 17 -4.58 13.11 -12.71
CA ALA A 17 -3.13 12.95 -12.78
C ALA A 17 -2.36 13.90 -11.83
N ALA A 18 -2.81 15.15 -11.71
CA ALA A 18 -2.24 16.12 -10.77
C ALA A 18 -2.44 15.70 -9.30
N GLY A 19 -3.62 15.16 -8.96
CA GLY A 19 -3.90 14.69 -7.61
C GLY A 19 -3.15 13.42 -7.26
N ALA A 20 -2.99 12.52 -8.24
CA ALA A 20 -2.17 11.32 -8.09
C ALA A 20 -0.71 11.68 -7.85
N ASN A 21 -0.17 12.65 -8.60
CA ASN A 21 1.18 13.10 -8.36
C ASN A 21 1.31 13.69 -6.95
N LEU A 22 0.44 14.62 -6.54
CA LEU A 22 0.47 15.21 -5.20
C LEU A 22 0.39 14.15 -4.08
N LEU A 23 -0.56 13.21 -4.17
CA LEU A 23 -0.73 12.15 -3.18
C LEU A 23 0.49 11.23 -3.12
N GLY A 24 1.02 10.82 -4.27
CA GLY A 24 2.23 10.02 -4.33
C GLY A 24 3.45 10.73 -3.75
N GLU A 25 3.58 12.03 -4.03
CA GLU A 25 4.69 12.86 -3.53
C GLU A 25 4.65 13.09 -2.02
N GLU A 26 3.46 13.31 -1.46
CA GLU A 26 3.28 13.53 -0.03
C GLU A 26 3.44 12.24 0.77
N LEU A 27 2.97 11.11 0.23
CA LEU A 27 3.16 9.80 0.85
C LEU A 27 4.63 9.38 0.79
N ARG A 28 5.30 9.44 -0.36
CA ARG A 28 6.74 9.08 -0.47
C ARG A 28 7.66 9.94 0.42
N SER A 29 7.20 11.11 0.85
CA SER A 29 7.93 12.00 1.76
C SER A 29 7.89 11.51 3.21
N MET A 30 6.93 10.63 3.58
CA MET A 30 6.86 10.05 4.91
C MET A 30 7.98 9.02 5.11
N MET A 31 8.61 9.05 6.29
CA MET A 31 9.54 8.02 6.73
C MET A 31 8.81 6.67 6.83
N GLY A 32 9.37 5.62 6.23
CA GLY A 32 8.78 4.28 6.24
C GLY A 32 7.98 3.91 4.98
N ILE A 33 7.66 4.85 4.10
CA ILE A 33 7.09 4.52 2.80
C ILE A 33 8.20 4.01 1.87
N GLN A 34 8.02 2.80 1.32
CA GLN A 34 8.96 2.21 0.36
C GLN A 34 8.54 2.46 -1.09
N ALA A 35 7.24 2.36 -1.38
CA ALA A 35 6.71 2.55 -2.73
C ALA A 35 5.26 3.00 -2.69
N VAL A 36 4.88 3.86 -3.63
CA VAL A 36 3.51 4.29 -3.87
C VAL A 36 3.21 4.15 -5.35
N GLY A 37 2.16 3.41 -5.68
CA GLY A 37 1.65 3.22 -7.03
C GLY A 37 0.23 3.77 -7.13
N LEU A 38 0.00 4.67 -8.08
CA LEU A 38 -1.30 5.28 -8.32
C LEU A 38 -1.65 5.02 -9.79
N HIS A 39 -2.72 4.25 -10.02
CA HIS A 39 -3.14 3.84 -11.35
C HIS A 39 -4.66 4.04 -11.49
N GLY A 40 -5.06 5.20 -12.01
CA GLY A 40 -6.47 5.57 -12.16
C GLY A 40 -7.19 5.66 -10.82
N ASP A 41 -8.11 4.73 -10.57
CA ASP A 41 -8.83 4.55 -9.31
C ASP A 41 -8.14 3.60 -8.31
N THR A 42 -7.07 2.92 -8.71
CA THR A 42 -6.36 1.98 -7.83
C THR A 42 -5.13 2.62 -7.18
N VAL A 43 -5.03 2.51 -5.86
CA VAL A 43 -3.89 2.97 -5.06
C VAL A 43 -3.20 1.78 -4.42
N SER A 44 -1.87 1.72 -4.53
CA SER A 44 -1.02 0.70 -3.92
C SER A 44 0.06 1.38 -3.08
N ILE A 45 0.16 1.05 -1.80
CA ILE A 45 1.12 1.64 -0.88
C ILE A 45 1.90 0.52 -0.22
N THR A 46 3.23 0.57 -0.31
CA THR A 46 4.15 -0.34 0.37
C THR A 46 4.90 0.45 1.44
N TYR A 47 4.76 0.04 2.69
CA TYR A 47 5.28 0.77 3.83
C TYR A 47 5.74 -0.17 4.94
N ASP A 48 6.69 0.29 5.74
CA ASP A 48 7.17 -0.40 6.92
C ASP A 48 6.27 -0.06 8.12
N LEU A 49 5.62 -1.06 8.71
CA LEU A 49 4.70 -0.92 9.84
C LEU A 49 5.40 -0.44 11.13
N ILE A 50 6.72 -0.63 11.24
CA ILE A 50 7.51 -0.17 12.39
C ILE A 50 7.80 1.33 12.30
N GLN A 51 7.91 1.87 11.07
CA GLN A 51 8.23 3.27 10.80
C GLN A 51 6.98 4.12 10.49
N ALA A 52 5.99 3.56 9.79
CA ALA A 52 4.77 4.24 9.38
C ALA A 52 3.55 3.37 9.69
N THR A 53 2.70 3.82 10.61
CA THR A 53 1.48 3.07 10.95
C THR A 53 0.34 3.37 9.96
N ALA A 54 -0.64 2.46 9.93
CA ALA A 54 -1.87 2.66 9.16
C ALA A 54 -2.57 3.99 9.49
N GLU A 55 -2.59 4.37 10.77
CA GLU A 55 -3.20 5.62 11.25
C GLU A 55 -2.45 6.85 10.73
N GLN A 56 -1.12 6.81 10.66
CA GLN A 56 -0.32 7.90 10.10
C GLN A 56 -0.54 8.03 8.59
N LEU A 57 -0.58 6.91 7.86
CA LEU A 57 -0.94 6.93 6.44
C LEU A 57 -2.34 7.51 6.24
N GLU A 58 -3.32 7.07 7.03
CA GLU A 58 -4.69 7.57 6.96
C GLU A 58 -4.75 9.08 7.19
N ALA A 59 -4.11 9.58 8.25
CA ALA A 59 -4.05 11.01 8.55
C ALA A 59 -3.40 11.79 7.40
N LYS A 60 -2.29 11.30 6.85
CA LYS A 60 -1.63 11.95 5.71
C LYS A 60 -2.49 11.94 4.45
N MET A 61 -3.15 10.83 4.15
CA MET A 61 -4.09 10.76 3.01
C MET A 61 -5.28 11.70 3.20
N ALA A 62 -5.81 11.83 4.42
CA ALA A 62 -6.88 12.77 4.72
C ALA A 62 -6.43 14.23 4.56
N GLU A 63 -5.23 14.57 5.03
CA GLU A 63 -4.62 15.89 4.86
C GLU A 63 -4.44 16.24 3.37
N VAL A 64 -3.85 15.33 2.59
CA VAL A 64 -3.67 15.55 1.16
C VAL A 64 -5.00 15.57 0.42
N GLY A 65 -5.93 14.70 0.79
CA GLY A 65 -7.29 14.70 0.26
C GLY A 65 -8.06 15.98 0.57
N ALA A 66 -7.80 16.63 1.71
CA ALA A 66 -8.38 17.93 2.01
C ALA A 66 -7.80 19.02 1.09
N ARG A 67 -6.51 18.94 0.75
CA ARG A 67 -5.85 19.83 -0.24
C ARG A 67 -6.37 19.61 -1.66
N LEU A 68 -6.72 18.37 -2.01
CA LEU A 68 -7.34 18.02 -3.30
C LEU A 68 -8.78 18.54 -3.41
N GLY A 69 -9.48 18.73 -2.30
CA GLY A 69 -10.86 19.21 -2.27
C GLY A 69 -11.88 18.13 -2.62
N GLU A 70 -13.12 18.54 -2.92
CA GLU A 70 -14.21 17.66 -3.41
C GLU A 70 -14.56 16.43 -2.54
N GLY A 71 -14.21 16.46 -1.26
CA GLY A 71 -14.42 15.34 -0.33
C GLY A 71 -13.42 14.20 -0.51
N TRP A 72 -12.27 14.43 -1.15
CA TRP A 72 -11.21 13.44 -1.31
C TRP A 72 -10.65 12.94 0.02
N ALA A 73 -10.59 13.77 1.07
CA ALA A 73 -10.16 13.36 2.40
C ALA A 73 -10.92 12.12 2.91
N GLU A 74 -12.26 12.18 2.84
CA GLU A 74 -13.12 11.09 3.29
C GLU A 74 -13.12 9.91 2.31
N ARG A 75 -13.03 10.17 1.00
CA ARG A 75 -12.96 9.10 -0.02
C ARG A 75 -11.68 8.27 0.11
N LEU A 76 -10.53 8.93 0.26
CA LEU A 76 -9.24 8.26 0.46
C LEU A 76 -9.25 7.45 1.76
N ARG A 77 -9.78 8.02 2.85
CA ARG A 77 -9.92 7.34 4.13
C ARG A 77 -10.84 6.12 4.04
N ARG A 78 -12.01 6.23 3.41
CA ARG A 78 -12.91 5.09 3.16
C ARG A 78 -12.25 4.01 2.30
N GLY A 79 -11.54 4.40 1.24
CA GLY A 79 -10.81 3.47 0.38
C GLY A 79 -9.71 2.73 1.15
N PHE A 80 -8.97 3.43 2.00
CA PHE A 80 -7.92 2.82 2.82
C PHE A 80 -8.46 1.84 3.88
N VAL A 81 -9.62 2.16 4.49
CA VAL A 81 -10.31 1.26 5.43
C VAL A 81 -10.92 0.07 4.69
N HIS A 82 -11.53 0.29 3.53
CA HIS A 82 -12.02 -0.74 2.61
C HIS A 82 -10.91 -1.19 1.64
N TYR A 83 -9.77 -1.61 2.18
CA TYR A 83 -8.72 -2.18 1.35
C TYR A 83 -9.21 -3.48 0.71
N ILE A 84 -8.80 -3.70 -0.54
CA ILE A 84 -9.20 -4.88 -1.33
C ILE A 84 -8.38 -6.10 -0.89
N GLU A 85 -7.11 -5.87 -0.51
CA GLU A 85 -6.19 -6.94 -0.10
C GLU A 85 -5.15 -6.36 0.87
N GLU A 86 -5.03 -6.95 2.08
CA GLU A 86 -3.86 -6.72 2.95
C GLU A 86 -2.88 -7.87 2.69
N CYS A 87 -1.82 -7.59 1.95
CA CYS A 87 -0.74 -8.54 1.76
C CYS A 87 0.41 -8.16 2.71
N GLU A 88 0.66 -9.02 3.70
CA GLU A 88 1.89 -8.91 4.49
C GLU A 88 3.06 -9.37 3.60
N VAL A 89 3.88 -8.42 3.16
CA VAL A 89 5.12 -8.70 2.41
C VAL A 89 6.21 -9.04 3.42
N GLY A 90 5.94 -10.04 4.25
CA GLY A 90 6.79 -10.51 5.35
C GLY A 90 7.16 -11.97 5.16
N SER A 91 8.35 -12.19 4.60
CA SER A 91 9.07 -13.47 4.42
C SER A 91 8.38 -14.54 3.56
N LEU A 92 8.33 -14.30 2.25
CA LEU A 92 8.41 -15.40 1.29
C LEU A 92 9.87 -15.91 1.22
N GLU A 93 10.38 -16.47 2.32
CA GLU A 93 11.42 -17.51 2.21
C GLU A 93 10.71 -18.78 1.73
N VAL A 94 10.34 -18.80 0.45
CA VAL A 94 10.17 -20.07 -0.25
C VAL A 94 11.56 -20.66 -0.41
N ASP A 95 12.00 -21.44 0.58
CA ASP A 95 13.03 -22.42 0.32
C ASP A 95 12.50 -23.35 -0.79
N PRO A 96 13.06 -23.37 -2.01
CA PRO A 96 12.59 -24.25 -3.06
C PRO A 96 13.10 -25.68 -2.88
N ARG A 97 13.68 -26.05 -1.73
CA ARG A 97 14.32 -27.37 -1.56
C ARG A 97 13.38 -28.44 -1.04
N HIS A 98 12.06 -28.27 -1.21
CA HIS A 98 11.18 -29.41 -1.48
C HIS A 98 11.46 -30.01 -2.87
N ARG A 99 12.70 -30.42 -3.12
CA ARG A 99 13.00 -31.39 -4.18
C ARG A 99 12.59 -32.75 -3.65
N HIS A 100 11.37 -33.14 -3.98
CA HIS A 100 10.98 -34.53 -4.08
C HIS A 100 12.08 -35.34 -4.78
N GLY A 101 12.65 -36.29 -4.06
CA GLY A 101 13.59 -37.26 -4.59
C GLY A 101 13.42 -38.57 -3.85
N ARG A 102 12.33 -39.30 -4.14
CA ARG A 102 12.31 -40.76 -3.95
C ARG A 102 13.03 -41.38 -5.14
N PRO A 103 14.15 -42.10 -4.96
CA PRO A 103 14.46 -43.21 -5.84
C PRO A 103 13.92 -44.50 -5.21
N ARG A 104 12.99 -45.13 -5.92
CA ARG A 104 12.76 -46.56 -5.83
C ARG A 104 13.92 -47.26 -6.55
N HIS A 105 14.75 -48.00 -5.82
CA HIS A 105 15.37 -49.24 -6.33
C HIS A 105 16.01 -50.02 -5.18
N GLY A 106 15.76 -51.32 -5.15
CA GLY A 106 16.21 -52.28 -4.14
C GLY A 106 15.16 -53.34 -3.93
#